data_AF-A0AAW4PK22-F1
#
_entry.id   AF-A0AAW4PK22-F1
#
_cell.length_a   1.000
_cell.length_b   1.000
_cell.length_c   1.000
_cell.angle_alpha   90.00
_cell.angle_beta   90.00
_cell.angle_gamma   90.00
#
_symmetry.space_group_name_H-M   'P 1'
#
loop_
_entity.id
_entity.type
_entity.pdbx_description
1 polymer ?
#
loop_
_entity_poly.entity_id
_entity_poly.type
_entity_poly.pdbx_seq_one_letter_code
_entity_poly.pdbx_strand_id
1 'polypeptide(L)'
;MTASKAIACERGDVQSELRRAADGIPGVTISGVGSDSVTVEGPEERVALLVRELWTREVSAREYGQHTLAEADRTARTSVQNAV
;
A
#
# COMPACT_ATOMS: atom_id res chain seq x y z
N MET A 1 -18.49 -3.71 -6.24
CA MET A 1 -18.72 -2.55 -5.35
C MET A 1 -17.39 -1.85 -5.20
N THR A 2 -17.29 -0.55 -5.46
CA THR A 2 -16.00 0.16 -5.34
C THR A 2 -15.83 0.61 -3.89
N ALA A 3 -14.77 0.14 -3.24
CA ALA A 3 -14.38 0.61 -1.91
C ALA A 3 -13.49 1.85 -2.05
N SER A 4 -13.69 2.83 -1.17
CA SER A 4 -12.81 3.98 -0.99
C SER A 4 -12.47 4.05 0.50
N LYS A 5 -11.18 4.00 0.83
CA LYS A 5 -10.71 3.91 2.22
C LYS A 5 -9.51 4.85 2.41
N ALA A 6 -9.62 5.73 3.40
CA ALA A 6 -8.50 6.55 3.83
C ALA A 6 -7.53 5.71 4.68
N ILE A 7 -6.25 5.78 4.37
CA ILE A 7 -5.17 5.07 5.02
C ILE A 7 -4.25 6.10 5.66
N ALA A 8 -4.06 6.02 6.97
CA ALA A 8 -3.07 6.82 7.67
C ALA A 8 -1.65 6.38 7.25
N CYS A 9 -0.84 7.34 6.82
CA CYS A 9 0.54 7.17 6.39
C CYS A 9 1.33 8.43 6.74
N GLU A 10 1.83 8.48 7.97
CA GLU A 10 2.61 9.60 8.53
C GLU A 10 4.04 9.69 7.95
N ARG A 11 4.47 8.68 7.17
CA ARG A 11 5.80 8.62 6.57
C ARG A 11 5.70 8.62 5.04
N GLY A 12 6.47 9.51 4.41
CA GLY A 12 6.48 9.66 2.95
C GLY A 12 7.01 8.46 2.18
N ASP A 13 7.84 7.61 2.80
CA ASP A 13 8.28 6.33 2.24
C ASP A 13 7.12 5.34 2.12
N VAL A 14 6.30 5.20 3.17
CA VAL A 14 5.09 4.36 3.16
C VAL A 14 4.11 4.80 2.07
N GLN A 15 3.88 6.10 1.92
CA GLN A 15 3.03 6.63 0.85
C GLN A 15 3.57 6.31 -0.55
N SER A 16 4.89 6.48 -0.72
CA SER A 16 5.57 6.20 -2.00
C SER A 16 5.48 4.73 -2.39
N GLU A 17 5.70 3.84 -1.42
CA GLU A 17 5.67 2.40 -1.69
C GLU A 17 4.25 1.86 -1.90
N LEU A 18 3.26 2.40 -1.19
CA LEU A 18 1.85 2.12 -1.46
C LEU A 18 1.47 2.52 -2.89
N ARG A 19 1.88 3.71 -3.35
CA ARG A 19 1.62 4.15 -4.73
C ARG A 19 2.30 3.25 -5.74
N ARG A 20 3.57 2.94 -5.53
CA ARG A 20 4.32 2.04 -6.43
C ARG A 20 3.68 0.65 -6.51
N ALA A 21 3.13 0.13 -5.41
CA ALA A 21 2.45 -1.16 -5.41
C ALA A 21 1.11 -1.09 -6.16
N ALA A 22 0.35 0.00 -5.98
CA ALA A 22 -0.91 0.22 -6.67
C ALA A 22 -0.76 0.43 -8.18
N ASP A 23 0.34 1.06 -8.63
CA ASP A 23 0.62 1.28 -10.07
C ASP A 23 0.64 -0.04 -10.87
N GLY A 24 0.97 -1.17 -10.23
CA GLY A 24 0.95 -2.50 -10.84
C GLY A 24 -0.42 -3.17 -10.89
N ILE A 25 -1.47 -2.56 -10.34
CA ILE A 25 -2.77 -3.22 -10.12
C ILE A 25 -3.89 -2.42 -10.80
N PRO A 26 -4.30 -2.81 -12.01
CA PRO A 26 -5.42 -2.18 -12.70
C PRO A 26 -6.69 -2.16 -11.85
N GLY A 27 -7.30 -0.97 -11.74
CA GLY A 27 -8.52 -0.77 -10.96
C GLY A 27 -8.29 -0.41 -9.49
N VAL A 28 -7.02 -0.26 -9.05
CA VAL A 28 -6.67 0.41 -7.80
C VAL A 28 -6.15 1.81 -8.11
N THR A 29 -6.60 2.81 -7.37
CA THR A 29 -6.12 4.20 -7.48
C THR A 29 -5.74 4.71 -6.10
N ILE A 30 -4.62 5.42 -6.03
CA ILE A 30 -4.23 6.18 -4.84
C ILE A 30 -4.54 7.64 -5.09
N SER A 31 -5.41 8.22 -4.28
CA SER A 31 -5.85 9.62 -4.35
C SER A 31 -5.61 10.32 -3.00
N GLY A 32 -5.82 11.64 -2.95
CA GLY A 32 -5.89 12.37 -1.69
C GLY A 32 -4.63 12.26 -0.81
N VAL A 33 -3.44 12.39 -1.40
CA VAL A 33 -2.18 12.40 -0.64
C VAL A 33 -2.12 13.67 0.21
N GLY A 34 -2.52 13.56 1.47
CA GLY A 34 -2.33 14.55 2.52
C GLY A 34 -0.96 14.40 3.19
N SER A 35 -0.67 15.25 4.18
CA SER A 35 0.55 15.13 4.99
C SER A 35 0.66 13.75 5.64
N ASP A 36 -0.47 13.20 6.09
CA ASP A 36 -0.50 12.01 6.95
C ASP A 36 -1.46 10.92 6.47
N SER A 37 -2.02 11.04 5.27
CA SER A 37 -2.97 10.06 4.76
C SER A 37 -3.00 9.98 3.24
N VAL A 38 -3.47 8.84 2.76
CA VAL A 38 -3.71 8.54 1.35
C VAL A 38 -5.01 7.78 1.23
N THR A 39 -5.78 8.03 0.18
CA THR A 39 -7.02 7.31 -0.09
C THR A 39 -6.75 6.21 -1.11
N VAL A 40 -7.18 4.99 -0.79
CA VAL A 40 -7.14 3.86 -1.71
C VAL A 40 -8.54 3.59 -2.23
N GLU A 41 -8.68 3.58 -3.54
CA GLU A 41 -9.94 3.37 -4.24
C GLU A 41 -9.83 2.17 -5.17
N GLY A 42 -10.84 1.30 -5.16
CA GLY A 42 -10.90 0.18 -6.09
C GLY A 42 -11.92 -0.88 -5.66
N PRO A 43 -12.21 -1.86 -6.52
CA PRO A 43 -12.96 -3.04 -6.12
C PRO A 43 -12.25 -3.78 -4.97
N GLU A 44 -13.01 -4.34 -4.04
CA GLU A 44 -12.46 -5.03 -2.86
C GLU A 44 -11.49 -6.15 -3.25
N GLU A 45 -11.80 -6.91 -4.30
CA GLU A 45 -10.93 -7.94 -4.85
C GLU A 45 -9.60 -7.39 -5.37
N ARG A 46 -9.57 -6.14 -5.86
CA ARG A 46 -8.36 -5.47 -6.34
C ARG A 46 -7.55 -4.89 -5.16
N VAL A 47 -8.22 -4.39 -4.13
CA VAL A 47 -7.55 -3.96 -2.89
C VAL A 47 -6.90 -5.16 -2.17
N ALA A 48 -7.50 -6.35 -2.22
CA ALA A 48 -6.87 -7.58 -1.73
C ALA A 48 -5.59 -7.94 -2.51
N LEU A 49 -5.54 -7.67 -3.82
CA LEU A 49 -4.30 -7.83 -4.61
C LEU A 49 -3.21 -6.85 -4.17
N LEU A 50 -3.57 -5.62 -3.77
CA LEU A 50 -2.63 -4.63 -3.25
C LEU A 50 -1.92 -5.12 -1.98
N VAL A 51 -2.69 -5.72 -1.05
CA VAL A 51 -2.12 -6.33 0.16
C VAL A 51 -1.12 -7.43 -0.18
N ARG A 52 -1.43 -8.26 -1.18
CA ARG A 52 -0.55 -9.34 -1.64
C ARG A 52 0.72 -8.83 -2.33
N GLU A 53 0.60 -7.77 -3.13
CA GLU A 53 1.73 -7.14 -3.80
C GLU A 53 2.72 -6.55 -2.79
N LEU A 54 2.21 -5.81 -1.79
CA LEU A 54 3.01 -5.27 -0.71
C LEU A 54 3.73 -6.37 0.10
N TRP A 55 3.07 -7.51 0.33
CA TRP A 55 3.72 -8.65 0.97
C TRP A 55 4.87 -9.23 0.14
N THR A 56 4.66 -9.41 -1.17
CA THR A 56 5.68 -9.93 -2.08
C THR A 56 6.92 -9.04 -2.07
N ARG A 57 6.70 -7.71 -2.12
CA ARG A 57 7.77 -6.71 -2.07
C ARG A 57 8.46 -6.67 -0.71
N GLU A 58 7.71 -6.74 0.39
CA GLU A 58 8.26 -6.85 1.75
C GLU A 58 9.21 -8.05 1.89
N VAL A 59 8.79 -9.22 1.37
CA VAL A 59 9.62 -10.44 1.41
C VAL A 59 10.88 -10.27 0.55
N SER A 60 10.73 -9.80 -0.69
CA SER A 60 11.88 -9.54 -1.58
C SER A 60 12.87 -8.55 -0.97
N ALA A 61 12.38 -7.43 -0.44
CA ALA A 61 13.22 -6.43 0.22
C ALA A 61 14.02 -7.03 1.38
N ARG A 62 13.44 -7.93 2.18
CA ARG A 62 14.19 -8.65 3.22
C ARG A 62 15.25 -9.60 2.66
N GLU A 63 14.90 -10.37 1.63
CA GLU A 63 15.83 -11.32 0.99
C GLU A 63 17.07 -10.61 0.43
N TYR A 64 16.91 -9.38 -0.07
CA TYR A 64 18.01 -8.56 -0.59
C TYR A 64 18.60 -7.56 0.44
N GLY A 65 18.28 -7.68 1.73
CA GLY A 65 18.86 -6.84 2.80
C GLY A 65 18.38 -5.38 2.83
N GLN A 66 17.30 -5.05 2.13
CA GLN A 66 16.70 -3.72 2.07
C GLN A 66 15.71 -3.50 3.22
N HIS A 67 16.22 -3.47 4.46
CA HIS A 67 15.39 -3.47 5.68
C HIS A 67 14.42 -2.29 5.77
N THR A 68 14.85 -1.07 5.42
CA THR A 68 13.98 0.11 5.43
C THR A 68 12.82 -0.01 4.44
N LEU A 69 13.08 -0.56 3.24
CA LEU A 69 12.03 -0.80 2.25
C LEU A 69 11.05 -1.87 2.73
N ALA A 70 11.55 -2.95 3.32
CA ALA A 70 10.71 -4.00 3.90
C ALA A 70 9.81 -3.47 5.03
N GLU A 71 10.31 -2.55 5.86
CA GLU A 71 9.51 -1.89 6.89
C GLU A 71 8.44 -0.97 6.31
N ALA A 72 8.77 -0.21 5.25
CA ALA A 72 7.79 0.64 4.56
C ALA A 72 6.68 -0.19 3.91
N ASP A 73 7.02 -1.26 3.18
CA ASP A 73 6.06 -2.19 2.56
C ASP A 73 5.18 -2.88 3.62
N ARG A 74 5.78 -3.32 4.74
CA ARG A 74 5.03 -3.90 5.88
C ARG A 74 4.02 -2.91 6.43
N THR A 75 4.47 -1.67 6.66
CA THR A 75 3.64 -0.63 7.26
C THR A 75 2.47 -0.30 6.34
N ALA A 76 2.73 -0.09 5.05
CA ALA A 76 1.71 0.13 4.03
C ALA A 76 0.70 -1.03 4.00
N ARG A 77 1.17 -2.28 4.00
CA ARG A 77 0.32 -3.47 3.98
C ARG A 77 -0.60 -3.54 5.19
N THR A 78 -0.05 -3.36 6.40
CA THR A 78 -0.84 -3.40 7.63
C THR A 78 -1.87 -2.28 7.65
N SER A 79 -1.52 -1.07 7.18
CA SER A 79 -2.47 0.04 7.10
C SER A 79 -3.62 -0.24 6.11
N VAL A 80 -3.34 -0.87 4.96
CA VAL A 80 -4.40 -1.31 4.02
C VAL A 80 -5.27 -2.39 4.66
N GLN A 81 -4.67 -3.41 5.28
CA GLN A 81 -5.41 -4.50 5.92
C GLN A 81 -6.33 -4.03 7.04
N ASN A 82 -5.91 -3.06 7.83
CA ASN A 82 -6.73 -2.48 8.91
C ASN A 82 -7.86 -1.58 8.38
N ALA A 83 -7.70 -1.07 7.15
CA ALA A 83 -8.69 -0.22 6.53
C ALA A 83 -9.78 -1.03 5.82
N VAL A 84 -9.48 -2.24 5.32
CA VAL A 84 -10.40 -3.15 4.59
C VAL A 84 -11.40 -3.79 5.54
#